data_AF-A0A9N9MDH2-F1
#
_entry.id   AF-A0A9N9MDH2-F1
#
_cell.length_a   1.000
_cell.length_b   1.000
_cell.length_c   1.000
_cell.angle_alpha   90.00
_cell.angle_beta   90.00
_cell.angle_gamma   90.00
#
_symmetry.space_group_name_H-M   'P 1'
#
loop_
_entity.id
_entity.type
_entity.pdbx_description
1 polymer ?
#
loop_
_entity_poly.entity_id
_entity_poly.type
_entity_poly.pdbx_seq_one_letter_code
_entity_poly.pdbx_strand_id
1 'polypeptide(L)'
;MVIFSRFAAFVNRHPVFRGMISYGTLWPTSCLIQQTMAGKTIENYDWVQALRFSLYGGLFTAPTLYAWIRVSSKLWPVTSLKTSITKALVEQLTYGPAALICFFYGMSLLEGKSIEEAKKQTETKFYPTWKVGVCFWPILQTINFHYIPEHNRVPFVSACSLVWCCFLAYMQEMSLKRAHHMKISEQLLGSSS
;
A
#
# COMPACT_ATOMS: atom_id res chain seq x y z
N MET A 1 25.16 -19.18 -16.13
CA MET A 1 24.65 -17.96 -16.82
C MET A 1 23.34 -18.17 -17.59
N VAL A 2 23.07 -19.34 -18.19
CA VAL A 2 21.86 -19.60 -19.03
C VAL A 2 20.53 -19.64 -18.24
N ILE A 3 20.54 -20.13 -17.00
CA ILE A 3 19.33 -20.17 -16.17
C ILE A 3 18.88 -18.76 -15.77
N PHE A 4 19.83 -17.90 -15.42
CA PHE A 4 19.56 -16.51 -15.04
C PHE A 4 19.03 -15.69 -16.23
N SER A 5 19.58 -15.90 -17.44
CA SER A 5 19.08 -15.24 -18.65
C SER A 5 17.69 -15.72 -19.05
N ARG A 6 17.39 -17.02 -18.89
CA ARG A 6 16.04 -17.58 -19.13
C ARG A 6 15.02 -17.10 -18.10
N PHE A 7 15.39 -17.01 -16.84
CA PHE A 7 14.56 -16.44 -15.79
C PHE A 7 14.29 -14.95 -16.02
N ALA A 8 15.33 -14.16 -16.32
CA ALA A 8 15.18 -12.76 -16.68
C ALA A 8 14.29 -12.57 -17.93
N ALA A 9 14.43 -13.43 -18.94
CA ALA A 9 13.57 -13.41 -20.12
C ALA A 9 12.10 -13.74 -19.81
N PHE A 10 11.84 -14.72 -18.94
CA PHE A 10 10.48 -15.06 -18.48
C PHE A 10 9.84 -13.92 -17.69
N VAL A 11 10.57 -13.35 -16.74
CA VAL A 11 10.17 -12.19 -15.94
C VAL A 11 9.87 -10.98 -16.84
N ASN A 12 10.68 -10.75 -17.88
CA ASN A 12 10.43 -9.69 -18.87
C ASN A 12 9.24 -9.98 -19.79
N ARG A 13 8.93 -11.25 -20.05
CA ARG A 13 7.80 -11.68 -20.88
C ARG A 13 6.45 -11.59 -20.17
N HIS A 14 6.43 -11.67 -18.84
CA HIS A 14 5.23 -11.56 -18.02
C HIS A 14 5.31 -10.35 -17.07
N PRO A 15 4.89 -9.16 -17.51
CA PRO A 15 4.96 -7.94 -16.70
C PRO A 15 4.24 -8.03 -15.35
N VAL A 16 3.17 -8.84 -15.26
CA VAL A 16 2.48 -9.16 -14.00
C VAL A 16 3.45 -9.76 -13.00
N PHE A 17 4.28 -10.73 -13.43
CA PHE A 17 5.18 -11.47 -12.56
C PHE A 17 6.28 -10.57 -11.97
N ARG A 18 6.75 -9.55 -12.71
CA ARG A 18 7.62 -8.49 -12.17
C ARG A 18 6.95 -7.76 -11.03
N GLY A 19 5.70 -7.36 -11.23
CA GLY A 19 4.88 -6.73 -10.20
C GLY A 19 4.70 -7.62 -8.98
N MET A 20 4.40 -8.91 -9.18
CA MET A 20 4.22 -9.87 -8.10
C MET A 20 5.50 -10.03 -7.27
N ILE A 21 6.67 -10.11 -7.91
CA ILE A 21 7.96 -10.17 -7.19
C ILE A 21 8.20 -8.88 -6.43
N SER A 22 8.03 -7.71 -7.07
CA SER A 22 8.25 -6.41 -6.41
C SER A 22 7.36 -6.24 -5.18
N TYR A 23 6.05 -6.50 -5.30
CA TYR A 23 5.14 -6.43 -4.16
C TYR A 23 5.43 -7.51 -3.12
N GLY A 24 5.75 -8.73 -3.56
CA GLY A 24 6.09 -9.85 -2.69
C GLY A 24 7.35 -9.61 -1.84
N THR A 25 8.24 -8.71 -2.24
CA THR A 25 9.46 -8.34 -1.48
C THR A 25 9.35 -6.99 -0.78
N LEU A 26 8.80 -5.97 -1.43
CA LEU A 26 8.76 -4.61 -0.87
C LEU A 26 7.71 -4.45 0.24
N TRP A 27 6.58 -5.15 0.16
CA TRP A 27 5.55 -5.08 1.21
C TRP A 27 5.93 -5.78 2.52
N PRO A 28 6.52 -7.00 2.55
CA PRO A 28 7.05 -7.53 3.80
C PRO A 28 8.18 -6.65 4.33
N THR A 29 9.04 -6.11 3.47
CA THR A 29 10.09 -5.17 3.88
C THR A 29 9.50 -3.94 4.55
N SER A 30 8.43 -3.35 3.98
CA SER A 30 7.75 -2.21 4.61
C SER A 30 7.12 -2.61 5.94
N CYS A 31 6.53 -3.79 6.07
CA CYS A 31 6.02 -4.31 7.34
C CYS A 31 7.14 -4.42 8.39
N LEU A 32 8.28 -5.00 8.03
CA LEU A 32 9.43 -5.13 8.94
C LEU A 32 9.95 -3.76 9.39
N ILE A 33 10.08 -2.79 8.47
CA ILE A 33 10.47 -1.42 8.80
C ILE A 33 9.47 -0.80 9.79
N GLN A 34 8.17 -0.96 9.56
CA GLN A 34 7.15 -0.46 10.49
C GLN A 34 7.29 -1.10 11.88
N GLN A 35 7.59 -2.39 11.94
CA GLN A 35 7.85 -3.09 13.20
C GLN A 35 9.10 -2.59 13.91
N THR A 36 10.18 -2.29 13.17
CA THR A 36 11.38 -1.65 13.71
C THR A 36 11.08 -0.26 14.27
N MET A 37 10.33 0.56 13.52
CA MET A 37 9.94 1.91 13.96
C MET A 37 9.08 1.87 15.22
N ALA A 38 8.23 0.83 15.38
CA ALA A 38 7.47 0.58 16.60
C ALA A 38 8.33 0.06 17.77
N GLY A 39 9.65 0.00 17.63
CA GLY A 39 10.58 -0.40 18.68
C GLY A 39 10.72 -1.91 18.89
N LYS A 40 10.20 -2.74 17.97
CA LYS A 40 10.40 -4.20 18.06
C LYS A 40 11.84 -4.57 17.71
N THR A 41 12.36 -5.59 18.37
CA THR A 41 13.63 -6.24 18.02
C THR A 41 13.39 -7.43 17.09
N ILE A 42 14.44 -7.93 16.43
CA ILE A 42 14.37 -9.08 15.51
C ILE A 42 13.70 -10.31 16.17
N GLU A 43 13.94 -10.52 17.46
CA GLU A 43 13.35 -11.60 18.26
C GLU A 43 11.83 -11.46 18.42
N ASN A 44 11.31 -10.24 18.39
CA ASN A 44 9.91 -9.90 18.60
C ASN A 44 9.18 -9.53 17.30
N TYR A 45 9.82 -9.72 16.14
CA TYR A 45 9.18 -9.48 14.85
C TYR A 45 8.08 -10.47 14.59
N ASP A 46 6.92 -9.94 14.20
CA ASP A 46 5.82 -10.70 13.65
C ASP A 46 6.13 -11.03 12.18
N TRP A 47 6.87 -12.12 12.00
CA TRP A 47 7.20 -12.68 10.69
C TRP A 47 5.96 -13.17 9.95
N VAL A 48 4.91 -13.58 10.67
CA VAL A 48 3.66 -14.03 10.06
C VAL A 48 2.93 -12.83 9.45
N GLN A 49 2.96 -11.66 10.10
CA GLN A 49 2.45 -10.42 9.51
C GLN A 49 3.24 -10.05 8.25
N ALA A 50 4.57 -10.12 8.28
CA ALA A 50 5.36 -9.88 7.07
C ALA A 50 4.98 -10.85 5.93
N LEU A 51 4.78 -12.14 6.23
CA LEU A 51 4.33 -13.13 5.26
C LEU A 51 2.93 -12.79 4.68
N ARG A 52 1.97 -12.37 5.52
CA ARG A 52 0.64 -11.93 5.04
C ARG A 52 0.76 -10.75 4.08
N PHE A 53 1.61 -9.76 4.39
CA PHE A 53 1.90 -8.63 3.50
C PHE A 53 2.51 -9.06 2.17
N SER A 54 3.43 -10.04 2.20
CA SER A 54 4.04 -10.63 1.00
C SER A 54 3.00 -11.32 0.12
N LEU A 55 2.19 -12.20 0.70
CA LEU A 55 1.16 -12.95 -0.01
C LEU A 55 0.07 -12.03 -0.57
N TYR A 56 -0.45 -11.11 0.24
CA TYR A 56 -1.47 -10.16 -0.20
C TYR A 56 -0.92 -9.23 -1.29
N GLY A 57 0.27 -8.65 -1.08
CA GLY A 57 0.90 -7.78 -2.07
C GLY A 57 1.17 -8.50 -3.39
N GLY A 58 1.82 -9.66 -3.32
CA GLY A 58 2.27 -10.40 -4.49
C GLY A 58 1.14 -11.09 -5.26
N LEU A 59 0.18 -11.71 -4.55
CA LEU A 59 -0.85 -12.54 -5.19
C LEU A 59 -2.17 -11.82 -5.43
N PHE A 60 -2.45 -10.72 -4.72
CA PHE A 60 -3.70 -9.98 -4.86
C PHE A 60 -3.48 -8.56 -5.39
N THR A 61 -2.67 -7.74 -4.72
CA THR A 61 -2.48 -6.32 -5.12
C THR A 61 -1.77 -6.18 -6.46
N ALA A 62 -0.69 -6.93 -6.71
CA ALA A 62 0.05 -6.80 -7.97
C ALA A 62 -0.78 -7.21 -9.21
N PRO A 63 -1.52 -8.34 -9.23
CA PRO A 63 -2.39 -8.69 -10.36
C PRO A 63 -3.53 -7.69 -10.58
N THR A 64 -4.20 -7.24 -9.50
CA THR A 64 -5.31 -6.28 -9.60
C THR A 64 -4.85 -4.91 -10.09
N LEU A 65 -3.71 -4.41 -9.59
CA LEU A 65 -3.10 -3.17 -10.08
C LEU A 65 -2.67 -3.29 -11.55
N TYR A 66 -2.08 -4.43 -11.95
CA TYR A 66 -1.73 -4.66 -13.34
C TYR A 66 -2.98 -4.64 -14.24
N ALA A 67 -4.07 -5.30 -13.83
CA ALA A 67 -5.33 -5.28 -14.56
C ALA A 67 -5.85 -3.85 -14.73
N TRP A 68 -5.82 -3.04 -13.66
CA TRP A 68 -6.18 -1.63 -13.72
C TRP A 68 -5.32 -0.83 -14.72
N ILE A 69 -3.99 -0.96 -14.66
CA ILE A 69 -3.07 -0.26 -15.58
C ILE A 69 -3.33 -0.66 -17.05
N ARG A 70 -3.69 -1.93 -17.30
CA ARG A 70 -4.03 -2.41 -18.65
C ARG A 70 -5.37 -1.86 -19.13
N VAL A 71 -6.39 -1.84 -18.28
CA VAL A 71 -7.71 -1.26 -18.60
C VAL A 71 -7.57 0.24 -18.86
N SER A 72 -6.85 0.96 -18.01
CA SER A 72 -6.63 2.41 -18.18
C SER A 72 -5.82 2.73 -19.43
N SER A 73 -4.85 1.88 -19.80
CA SER A 73 -4.10 2.04 -21.05
C SER A 73 -4.94 1.77 -22.29
N LYS A 74 -5.95 0.88 -22.23
CA LYS A 74 -6.90 0.66 -23.33
C LYS A 74 -7.92 1.79 -23.47
N LEU A 75 -8.44 2.30 -22.35
CA LEU A 75 -9.43 3.39 -22.34
C LEU A 75 -8.82 4.73 -22.75
N TRP A 76 -7.57 4.97 -22.40
CA TRP A 76 -6.83 6.19 -22.75
C TRP A 76 -5.48 5.81 -23.39
N PRO A 77 -5.46 5.47 -24.69
CA PRO A 77 -4.27 4.97 -25.38
C PRO A 77 -3.22 6.06 -25.63
N VAL A 78 -3.65 7.32 -25.73
CA VAL A 78 -2.74 8.46 -25.93
C VAL A 78 -1.99 8.75 -24.63
N THR A 79 -0.68 8.94 -24.73
CA THR A 79 0.16 9.39 -23.61
C THR A 79 0.37 10.89 -23.71
N SER A 80 -0.47 11.64 -23.00
CA SER A 80 -0.38 13.10 -22.80
C SER A 80 -0.47 13.41 -21.31
N LEU A 81 0.00 14.59 -20.89
CA LEU A 81 -0.14 15.02 -19.49
C LEU A 81 -1.61 15.02 -19.04
N LYS A 82 -2.52 15.50 -19.90
CA LYS A 82 -3.97 15.49 -19.65
C LYS A 82 -4.48 14.08 -19.39
N THR A 83 -4.15 13.12 -20.25
CA THR A 83 -4.57 11.71 -20.07
C THR A 83 -3.95 11.06 -18.83
N SER A 84 -2.70 11.39 -18.47
CA SER A 84 -2.07 10.85 -17.26
C SER A 84 -2.76 11.36 -15.99
N ILE A 85 -3.09 12.66 -15.94
CA ILE A 85 -3.87 13.25 -14.85
C ILE A 85 -5.26 12.62 -14.79
N THR A 86 -5.95 12.48 -15.93
CA THR A 86 -7.27 11.82 -15.97
C THR A 86 -7.20 10.39 -15.43
N LYS A 87 -6.23 9.58 -15.87
CA LYS A 87 -6.03 8.21 -15.35
C LYS A 87 -5.83 8.20 -13.83
N ALA A 88 -4.97 9.09 -13.33
CA ALA A 88 -4.69 9.21 -11.90
C ALA A 88 -5.94 9.61 -11.09
N LEU A 89 -6.73 10.57 -11.57
CA LEU A 89 -7.96 10.99 -10.90
C LEU A 89 -9.03 9.89 -10.90
N VAL A 90 -9.23 9.21 -12.05
CA VAL A 90 -10.17 8.09 -12.13
C VAL A 90 -9.72 6.96 -11.21
N GLU A 91 -8.43 6.67 -11.15
CA GLU A 91 -7.88 5.67 -10.21
C GLU A 91 -8.24 6.02 -8.76
N GLN A 92 -8.05 7.27 -8.36
CA GLN A 92 -8.35 7.72 -7.00
C GLN A 92 -9.84 7.70 -6.62
N LEU A 93 -10.74 7.69 -7.62
CA LEU A 93 -12.18 7.61 -7.41
C LEU A 93 -12.72 6.17 -7.52
N THR A 94 -11.97 5.26 -8.14
CA THR A 94 -12.42 3.89 -8.43
C THR A 94 -11.55 2.86 -7.72
N TYR A 95 -10.37 2.57 -8.28
CA TYR A 95 -9.46 1.56 -7.78
C TYR A 95 -8.89 1.90 -6.40
N GLY A 96 -8.52 3.15 -6.14
CA GLY A 96 -7.93 3.58 -4.86
C GLY A 96 -8.81 3.26 -3.64
N PRO A 97 -10.07 3.72 -3.59
CA PRO A 97 -11.00 3.42 -2.52
C PRO A 97 -11.24 1.91 -2.36
N ALA A 98 -11.47 1.21 -3.48
CA ALA A 98 -11.68 -0.24 -3.46
C ALA A 98 -10.45 -0.99 -2.92
N ALA A 99 -9.25 -0.63 -3.37
CA ALA A 99 -7.99 -1.22 -2.93
C ALA A 99 -7.74 -0.98 -1.43
N LEU A 100 -8.05 0.21 -0.92
CA LEU A 100 -7.96 0.56 0.51
C LEU A 100 -8.92 -0.28 1.36
N ILE A 101 -10.16 -0.42 0.92
CA ILE A 101 -11.18 -1.25 1.60
C ILE A 101 -10.72 -2.71 1.61
N CYS A 102 -10.36 -3.26 0.44
CA CYS A 102 -9.86 -4.62 0.32
C CYS A 102 -8.61 -4.84 1.17
N PHE A 103 -7.70 -3.87 1.24
CA PHE A 103 -6.50 -3.98 2.05
C PHE A 103 -6.83 -4.06 3.54
N PHE A 104 -7.57 -3.10 4.09
CA PHE A 104 -7.87 -3.13 5.53
C PHE A 104 -8.73 -4.32 5.92
N TYR A 105 -9.73 -4.63 5.11
CA TYR A 105 -10.64 -5.75 5.35
C TYR A 105 -9.93 -7.09 5.18
N GLY A 106 -9.27 -7.30 4.04
CA GLY A 106 -8.55 -8.53 3.71
C GLY A 106 -7.39 -8.82 4.67
N MET A 107 -6.61 -7.80 5.03
CA MET A 107 -5.56 -7.97 6.03
C MET A 107 -6.12 -8.31 7.42
N SER A 108 -7.25 -7.71 7.82
CA SER A 108 -7.90 -8.04 9.09
C SER A 108 -8.38 -9.49 9.13
N LEU A 109 -8.95 -9.99 8.02
CA LEU A 109 -9.34 -11.39 7.91
C LEU A 109 -8.13 -12.33 7.92
N LEU A 110 -7.02 -11.97 7.25
CA LEU A 110 -5.77 -12.74 7.29
C LEU A 110 -5.12 -12.75 8.69
N GLU A 111 -5.38 -11.73 9.50
CA GLU A 111 -5.02 -11.68 10.92
C GLU A 111 -5.93 -12.57 11.80
N GLY A 112 -6.99 -13.15 11.25
CA GLY A 112 -7.93 -14.02 11.97
C GLY A 112 -9.05 -13.28 12.70
N LYS A 113 -9.25 -11.99 12.42
CA LYS A 113 -10.33 -11.20 13.00
C LYS A 113 -11.69 -11.60 12.41
N SER A 114 -12.74 -11.40 13.20
CA SER A 114 -14.11 -11.57 12.73
C SER A 114 -14.47 -10.56 11.63
N ILE A 115 -15.51 -10.87 10.87
CA ILE A 115 -16.05 -9.99 9.82
C ILE A 115 -16.43 -8.62 10.38
N GLU A 116 -17.03 -8.60 11.58
CA GLU A 116 -17.46 -7.36 12.24
C GLU A 116 -16.28 -6.49 12.65
N GLU A 117 -15.23 -7.09 13.21
CA GLU A 117 -13.98 -6.39 13.56
C GLU A 117 -13.27 -5.86 12.31
N ALA A 118 -13.20 -6.67 11.24
CA ALA A 118 -12.61 -6.25 9.97
C ALA A 118 -13.36 -5.06 9.36
N LYS A 119 -14.70 -5.08 9.40
CA LYS A 119 -15.55 -3.97 8.95
C LYS A 119 -15.28 -2.70 9.79
N LYS A 120 -15.35 -2.80 11.11
CA LYS A 120 -15.13 -1.68 12.02
C LYS A 120 -13.72 -1.08 11.87
N GLN A 121 -12.70 -1.93 11.72
CA GLN A 121 -11.33 -1.48 11.47
C GLN A 121 -11.23 -0.73 10.15
N THR A 122 -11.89 -1.23 9.11
CA THR A 122 -11.91 -0.60 7.78
C THR A 122 -12.59 0.76 7.85
N GLU A 123 -13.78 0.86 8.44
CA GLU A 123 -14.51 2.14 8.59
C GLU A 123 -13.69 3.18 9.36
N THR A 124 -13.00 2.75 10.42
CA THR A 124 -12.20 3.65 11.26
C THR A 124 -10.95 4.16 10.53
N LYS A 125 -10.26 3.30 9.78
CA LYS A 125 -8.98 3.64 9.13
C LYS A 125 -9.14 4.19 7.72
N PHE A 126 -10.24 3.87 7.04
CA PHE A 126 -10.45 4.20 5.63
C PHE A 126 -10.40 5.70 5.39
N TYR A 127 -11.27 6.49 6.04
CA TYR A 127 -11.36 7.93 5.79
C TYR A 127 -10.06 8.69 6.06
N PRO A 128 -9.38 8.54 7.22
CA PRO A 128 -8.13 9.26 7.45
C PRO A 128 -7.03 8.85 6.46
N THR A 129 -6.91 7.55 6.13
CA THR A 129 -5.91 7.08 5.16
C THR A 129 -6.23 7.55 3.75
N TRP A 130 -7.49 7.48 3.32
CA TRP A 130 -7.92 7.92 2.00
C TRP A 130 -7.73 9.43 1.82
N LYS A 131 -8.06 10.23 2.83
CA LYS A 131 -7.87 11.70 2.79
C LYS A 131 -6.42 12.08 2.54
N VAL A 132 -5.46 11.42 3.17
CA VAL A 132 -4.04 11.69 2.92
C VAL A 132 -3.62 11.10 1.56
N GLY A 133 -4.15 9.93 1.22
CA GLY A 133 -3.85 9.23 -0.02
C GLY A 133 -4.26 10.03 -1.26
N VAL A 134 -5.41 10.72 -1.23
CA VAL A 134 -5.91 11.51 -2.36
C VAL A 134 -5.03 12.72 -2.70
N CYS A 135 -4.19 13.18 -1.77
CA CYS A 135 -3.21 14.23 -2.03
C CYS A 135 -1.89 13.69 -2.59
N PHE A 136 -1.52 12.46 -2.22
CA PHE A 136 -0.20 11.90 -2.51
C PHE A 136 -0.20 11.01 -3.77
N TRP A 137 -1.15 10.09 -3.85
CA TRP A 137 -1.22 9.09 -4.92
C TRP A 137 -1.47 9.65 -6.32
N PRO A 138 -2.34 10.65 -6.56
CA PRO A 138 -2.53 11.14 -7.93
C PRO A 138 -1.28 11.79 -8.51
N ILE A 139 -0.42 12.40 -7.69
CA ILE A 139 0.87 12.96 -8.13
C ILE A 139 1.78 11.82 -8.58
N LEU A 140 1.95 10.79 -7.75
CA LEU A 140 2.77 9.62 -8.07
C LEU A 140 2.24 8.84 -9.28
N GLN A 141 0.93 8.67 -9.40
CA GLN A 141 0.32 7.99 -10.55
C GLN A 141 0.44 8.81 -11.83
N THR A 142 0.36 10.13 -11.74
CA THR A 142 0.63 10.99 -12.90
C THR A 142 2.06 10.81 -13.40
N ILE A 143 3.05 10.77 -12.47
CA ILE A 143 4.44 10.46 -12.80
C ILE A 143 4.55 9.06 -13.41
N ASN A 144 3.89 8.07 -12.81
CA ASN A 144 3.88 6.69 -13.27
C ASN A 144 3.34 6.53 -14.70
N PHE A 145 2.20 7.14 -15.02
CA PHE A 145 1.60 7.03 -16.35
C PHE A 145 2.34 7.87 -17.40
N HIS A 146 2.96 8.98 -17.00
CA HIS A 146 3.60 9.91 -17.94
C HIS A 146 5.08 9.56 -18.23
N TYR A 147 5.87 9.26 -17.19
CA TYR A 147 7.32 9.08 -17.32
C TYR A 147 7.76 7.62 -17.25
N ILE A 148 7.01 6.75 -16.58
CA ILE A 148 7.43 5.36 -16.37
C ILE A 148 6.96 4.47 -17.53
N PRO A 149 7.87 3.71 -18.18
CA PRO A 149 7.51 2.74 -19.20
C PRO A 149 6.52 1.70 -18.66
N GLU A 150 5.56 1.26 -19.48
CA GLU A 150 4.46 0.37 -19.07
C GLU A 150 4.93 -0.85 -18.25
N HIS A 151 6.05 -1.46 -18.64
CA HIS A 151 6.61 -2.64 -18.00
C HIS A 151 7.21 -2.38 -16.60
N ASN A 152 7.54 -1.12 -16.26
CA ASN A 152 8.10 -0.73 -14.97
C ASN A 152 7.08 -0.03 -14.04
N ARG A 153 5.84 0.18 -14.51
CA ARG A 153 4.82 0.90 -13.73
C ARG A 153 4.46 0.21 -12.42
N VAL A 154 4.27 -1.12 -12.44
CA VAL A 154 3.93 -1.86 -11.22
C VAL A 154 5.09 -1.88 -10.20
N PRO A 155 6.35 -2.18 -10.59
CA PRO A 155 7.51 -2.03 -9.69
C PRO A 155 7.67 -0.61 -9.11
N PHE A 156 7.44 0.43 -9.91
CA PHE A 156 7.50 1.82 -9.43
C PHE A 156 6.47 2.08 -8.33
N VAL A 157 5.19 1.73 -8.58
CA VAL A 157 4.12 1.89 -7.58
C VAL A 157 4.40 1.05 -6.33
N SER A 158 5.02 -0.12 -6.48
CA SER A 158 5.46 -0.95 -5.36
C SER A 158 6.48 -0.24 -4.46
N ALA A 159 7.49 0.42 -5.06
CA ALA A 159 8.48 1.22 -4.32
C ALA A 159 7.83 2.41 -3.61
N CYS A 160 6.93 3.13 -4.28
CA CYS A 160 6.13 4.18 -3.64
C CYS A 160 5.26 3.66 -2.50
N SER A 161 4.71 2.45 -2.63
CA SER A 161 3.90 1.81 -1.60
C SER A 161 4.72 1.53 -0.34
N LEU A 162 6.00 1.15 -0.46
CA LEU A 162 6.90 0.99 0.68
C LEU A 162 7.04 2.31 1.45
N VAL A 163 7.32 3.41 0.74
CA VAL A 163 7.45 4.74 1.36
C VAL A 163 6.14 5.15 2.03
N TRP A 164 5.01 4.92 1.37
CA TRP A 164 3.68 5.15 1.91
C TRP A 164 3.41 4.35 3.19
N CYS A 165 3.78 3.07 3.24
CA CYS A 165 3.64 2.24 4.43
C CYS A 165 4.47 2.77 5.61
N CYS A 166 5.73 3.18 5.38
CA CYS A 166 6.55 3.79 6.41
C CYS A 166 5.93 5.10 6.93
N PHE A 167 5.43 5.94 6.02
CA PHE A 167 4.73 7.17 6.36
C PHE A 167 3.47 6.91 7.19
N LEU A 168 2.66 5.91 6.83
CA LEU A 168 1.47 5.55 7.60
C LEU A 168 1.81 5.05 9.01
N ALA A 169 2.87 4.26 9.18
CA ALA A 169 3.29 3.84 10.51
C ALA A 169 3.77 5.02 11.37
N TYR A 170 4.54 5.93 10.78
CA TYR A 170 4.94 7.16 11.48
C TYR A 170 3.72 7.97 11.92
N MET A 171 2.75 8.18 11.04
CA MET A 171 1.50 8.89 11.36
C MET A 171 0.70 8.19 12.46
N GLN A 172 0.65 6.85 12.43
CA GLN A 172 -0.02 6.04 13.45
C GLN A 172 0.69 6.13 14.81
N GLU A 173 2.02 6.10 14.83
CA GLU A 173 2.78 6.26 16.07
C GLU A 173 2.54 7.65 16.69
N MET A 174 2.54 8.70 15.86
CA MET A 174 2.25 10.06 16.29
C MET A 174 0.83 10.22 16.82
N SER A 175 -0.16 9.56 16.22
CA SER A 175 -1.54 9.60 16.71
C SER A 175 -1.69 8.93 18.08
N LEU A 176 -1.01 7.80 18.30
CA LEU A 176 -0.97 7.11 19.59
C LEU A 176 -0.30 7.96 20.68
N LYS A 177 0.84 8.59 20.38
CA LYS A 177 1.52 9.51 21.30
C LYS A 177 0.60 10.67 21.70
N ARG A 178 -0.08 11.29 20.74
CA ARG A 178 -1.06 12.37 21.01
C ARG A 178 -2.21 11.91 21.90
N ALA A 179 -2.76 10.73 21.62
CA ALA A 179 -3.84 10.16 22.44
C ALA A 179 -3.40 9.91 23.88
N HIS A 180 -2.17 9.44 24.08
CA HIS A 180 -1.60 9.26 25.42
C HIS A 180 -1.43 10.59 26.15
N HIS A 181 -0.89 11.62 25.50
CA HIS A 181 -0.77 12.96 26.08
C HIS A 181 -2.13 13.56 26.48
N MET A 182 -3.16 13.43 25.63
CA MET A 182 -4.51 13.92 25.97
C MET A 182 -5.08 13.23 27.21
N LYS A 183 -4.93 11.90 27.32
CA LYS A 183 -5.39 11.15 28.51
C LYS A 183 -4.69 11.61 29.79
N ILE A 184 -3.38 11.88 29.73
CA ILE A 184 -2.63 12.40 30.89
C ILE A 184 -3.13 13.79 31.27
N SER A 185 -3.32 14.69 30.29
CA SER A 185 -3.84 16.03 30.54
C SER A 185 -5.24 16.01 31.16
N GLU A 186 -6.14 15.14 30.70
CA GLU A 186 -7.47 14.96 31.29
C GLU A 186 -7.39 14.44 32.73
N GLN A 187 -6.51 13.48 33.03
CA GLN A 187 -6.30 12.97 34.38
C GLN A 187 -5.78 14.06 35.34
N LEU A 188 -4.86 14.91 34.88
CA LEU A 188 -4.30 16.01 35.69
C LEU A 188 -5.33 17.12 35.95
N LEU A 189 -6.18 17.43 34.97
CA LEU A 189 -7.26 18.41 35.12
C LEU A 189 -8.38 17.88 36.01
N GLY A 190 -8.71 16.59 35.89
CA GLY A 190 -9.73 15.92 36.71
C GLY A 190 -9.31 15.69 38.17
N SER A 191 -8.02 15.60 38.47
CA SER A 191 -7.50 15.52 39.86
C SER A 191 -7.36 16.87 40.55
N SER A 192 -7.57 17.98 39.81
CA SER A 192 -7.47 19.36 40.32
C SER A 192 -8.85 19.97 40.63
N SER A 193 -9.92 19.18 40.48
CA SER A 193 -11.32 19.54 40.71
C SER A 193 -11.87 18.76 41.91
#